data_AF-A0A1Y2K6L9-F1
#
_entry.id   AF-A0A1Y2K6L9-F1
#
_cell.length_a   1.000
_cell.length_b   1.000
_cell.length_c   1.000
_cell.angle_alpha   90.00
_cell.angle_beta   90.00
_cell.angle_gamma   90.00
#
_symmetry.space_group_name_H-M   'P 1'
#
loop_
_entity.id
_entity.type
_entity.pdbx_description
1 polymer ?
#
loop_
_entity_poly.entity_id
_entity_poly.type
_entity_poly.pdbx_seq_one_letter_code
_entity_poly.pdbx_strand_id
1 'polypeptide(L)'
;MSESQDEQDLSDWGLVDRSGVARWMALPLKVGATLIGRGVENDWVLKDEATSRRHLSVSVTELGEVVAEDLGSANGVRINGTVILGPTPLQDGDVVGLGLATQLELTRLSGSSWAQGVEHMRARNLDATLGVWNADFFDDLLDTGIQRKTIIGDPFCLLLARMEGYAELAARSADGRVADVELTCVARIRRHLSFQKGDAVAWLGDGLFGVMLTHNNIRQGLQRAESLRDAQQLMTQNSETSDEIAPPQLAMGLAACRQQVTAPEELMGRAMQALEQAQKDGHGLLRYYYEQGAGIYPKLDGEDPLCCEDSTLRASDAEIKAGQRPVFRKEQFEIE
;
A
#
# COMPACT_ATOMS: atom_id res chain seq x y z
N MET A 1 -10.08 -0.42 27.10
CA MET A 1 -9.27 -1.37 26.31
C MET A 1 -10.08 -2.63 26.14
N SER A 2 -10.79 -2.75 25.02
CA SER A 2 -11.43 -3.99 24.63
C SER A 2 -10.62 -4.52 23.45
N GLU A 3 -9.76 -5.50 23.70
CA GLU A 3 -9.27 -6.39 22.64
C GLU A 3 -10.50 -6.88 21.89
N SER A 4 -10.56 -6.60 20.60
CA SER A 4 -11.68 -7.01 19.75
C SER A 4 -11.80 -8.53 19.80
N GLN A 5 -13.03 -9.07 19.80
CA GLN A 5 -13.31 -10.51 19.75
C GLN A 5 -12.53 -11.27 18.65
N ASP A 6 -12.07 -10.57 17.61
CA ASP A 6 -11.18 -11.09 16.57
C ASP A 6 -9.80 -11.60 17.04
N GLU A 7 -9.28 -11.12 18.18
CA GLU A 7 -7.99 -11.57 18.73
C GLU A 7 -8.12 -12.86 19.56
N GLN A 8 -9.33 -13.24 20.01
CA GLN A 8 -9.56 -14.41 20.86
C GLN A 8 -9.66 -15.74 20.10
N ASP A 9 -9.85 -15.72 18.78
CA ASP A 9 -10.02 -16.92 17.94
C ASP A 9 -8.77 -17.30 17.12
N LEU A 10 -7.65 -16.61 17.34
CA LEU A 10 -6.39 -16.87 16.66
C LEU A 10 -5.74 -18.16 17.18
N SER A 11 -5.18 -18.95 16.26
CA SER A 11 -4.40 -20.14 16.59
C SER A 11 -2.92 -19.82 16.77
N ASP A 12 -2.15 -20.81 17.23
CA ASP A 12 -0.67 -20.78 17.27
C ASP A 12 -0.02 -20.85 15.87
N TRP A 13 -0.73 -20.57 14.77
CA TRP A 13 -0.22 -20.79 13.41
C TRP A 13 -0.43 -19.58 12.51
N GLY A 14 0.52 -19.39 11.59
CA GLY A 14 0.40 -18.42 10.50
C GLY A 14 1.05 -18.93 9.23
N LEU A 15 0.60 -18.40 8.10
CA LEU A 15 1.20 -18.64 6.79
C LEU A 15 2.00 -17.42 6.38
N VAL A 16 3.24 -17.61 5.92
CA VAL A 16 4.15 -16.53 5.52
C VAL A 16 4.49 -16.66 4.03
N ASP A 17 4.30 -15.60 3.25
CA ASP A 17 4.63 -15.62 1.84
C ASP A 17 6.15 -15.52 1.59
N ARG A 18 6.69 -16.51 0.86
CA ARG A 18 8.10 -16.65 0.46
C ARG A 18 8.36 -16.35 -1.01
N SER A 19 7.34 -16.18 -1.85
CA SER A 19 7.51 -16.08 -3.32
C SER A 19 8.01 -14.72 -3.82
N GLY A 20 8.28 -13.78 -2.91
CA GLY A 20 9.06 -12.56 -3.21
C GLY A 20 8.26 -11.38 -3.77
N VAL A 21 6.98 -11.54 -4.09
CA VAL A 21 6.09 -10.46 -4.56
C VAL A 21 5.37 -9.75 -3.40
N ALA A 22 5.33 -10.41 -2.25
CA ALA A 22 4.89 -9.88 -0.96
C ALA A 22 5.68 -10.56 0.16
N ARG A 23 7.02 -10.56 -0.01
CA ARG A 23 7.93 -11.26 0.91
C ARG A 23 7.60 -10.82 2.34
N TRP A 24 7.18 -11.76 3.18
CA TRP A 24 6.84 -11.55 4.60
C TRP A 24 5.45 -10.97 4.94
N MET A 25 4.47 -10.96 4.02
CA MET A 25 3.07 -10.96 4.47
C MET A 25 2.82 -12.26 5.24
N ALA A 26 2.40 -12.16 6.50
CA ALA A 26 1.90 -13.30 7.26
C ALA A 26 0.40 -13.19 7.46
N LEU A 27 -0.32 -14.26 7.17
CA LEU A 27 -1.72 -14.41 7.55
C LEU A 27 -1.79 -15.30 8.79
N PRO A 28 -2.23 -14.75 9.94
CA PRO A 28 -2.56 -15.56 11.11
C PRO A 28 -3.73 -16.49 10.79
N LEU A 29 -3.62 -17.75 11.18
CA LEU A 29 -4.70 -18.71 11.03
C LEU A 29 -5.58 -18.65 12.27
N LYS A 30 -6.90 -18.62 12.05
CA LYS A 30 -7.90 -18.84 13.10
C LYS A 30 -8.23 -20.32 13.20
N VAL A 31 -8.80 -20.75 14.33
CA VAL A 31 -9.42 -22.07 14.40
C VAL A 31 -10.53 -22.16 13.35
N GLY A 32 -10.59 -23.26 12.61
CA GLY A 32 -11.45 -23.43 11.45
C GLY A 32 -10.70 -23.30 10.11
N ALA A 33 -11.44 -23.14 9.02
CA ALA A 33 -10.89 -23.11 7.67
C ALA A 33 -10.54 -21.69 7.23
N THR A 34 -9.33 -21.53 6.70
CA THR A 34 -8.85 -20.33 6.02
C THR A 34 -8.70 -20.64 4.53
N LEU A 35 -9.39 -19.87 3.69
CA LEU A 35 -9.42 -20.04 2.25
C LEU A 35 -8.37 -19.18 1.56
N ILE A 36 -7.70 -19.75 0.57
CA ILE A 36 -6.58 -19.12 -0.14
C ILE A 36 -6.76 -19.37 -1.65
N GLY A 37 -6.61 -18.30 -2.43
CA GLY A 37 -6.73 -18.36 -3.88
C GLY A 37 -6.78 -16.98 -4.50
N ARG A 38 -6.89 -16.89 -5.84
CA ARG A 38 -6.96 -15.58 -6.51
C ARG A 38 -8.33 -14.91 -6.48
N GLY A 39 -9.35 -15.65 -6.06
CA GLY A 39 -10.72 -15.14 -5.94
C GLY A 39 -10.85 -14.17 -4.76
N VAL A 40 -11.68 -13.15 -4.91
CA VAL A 40 -11.91 -12.13 -3.87
C VAL A 40 -12.68 -12.67 -2.65
N GLU A 41 -13.25 -13.86 -2.77
CA GLU A 41 -13.96 -14.57 -1.72
C GLU A 41 -13.05 -15.22 -0.66
N ASN A 42 -11.74 -15.28 -0.89
CA ASN A 42 -10.79 -15.95 0.01
C ASN A 42 -10.31 -15.02 1.13
N ASP A 43 -9.91 -15.63 2.24
CA ASP A 43 -9.27 -14.93 3.36
C ASP A 43 -7.90 -14.38 2.96
N TRP A 44 -7.14 -15.14 2.16
CA TRP A 44 -5.94 -14.64 1.47
C TRP A 44 -6.11 -14.66 -0.04
N VAL A 45 -6.27 -13.46 -0.60
CA VAL A 45 -6.33 -13.25 -2.05
C VAL A 45 -4.92 -13.17 -2.64
N LEU A 46 -4.52 -14.19 -3.40
CA LEU A 46 -3.21 -14.30 -4.04
C LEU A 46 -3.19 -13.65 -5.44
N LYS A 47 -2.03 -13.10 -5.82
CA LYS A 47 -1.79 -12.50 -7.14
C LYS A 47 -0.94 -13.41 -8.02
N ASP A 48 -1.49 -14.57 -8.26
CA ASP A 48 -0.90 -15.55 -9.14
C ASP A 48 -1.99 -16.06 -10.09
N GLU A 49 -1.84 -15.76 -11.38
CA GLU A 49 -2.78 -16.25 -12.41
C GLU A 49 -2.78 -17.78 -12.50
N ALA A 50 -1.65 -18.40 -12.15
CA ALA A 50 -1.56 -19.84 -12.06
C ALA A 50 -2.25 -20.40 -10.80
N THR A 51 -2.74 -19.54 -9.91
CA THR A 51 -3.52 -19.96 -8.75
C THR A 51 -5.02 -19.95 -9.08
N SER A 52 -5.74 -21.01 -8.72
CA SER A 52 -7.19 -21.11 -8.89
C SER A 52 -7.96 -20.08 -8.04
N ARG A 53 -9.21 -19.77 -8.42
CA ARG A 53 -10.07 -18.84 -7.66
C ARG A 53 -10.21 -19.25 -6.20
N ARG A 54 -10.59 -20.50 -5.95
CA ARG A 54 -10.42 -21.18 -4.66
C ARG A 54 -9.39 -22.28 -4.87
N HIS A 55 -8.22 -22.15 -4.27
CA HIS A 55 -7.09 -23.04 -4.56
C HIS A 55 -6.85 -23.99 -3.39
N LEU A 56 -6.70 -23.43 -2.20
CA LEU A 56 -6.27 -24.13 -1.00
C LEU A 56 -7.22 -23.77 0.15
N SER A 57 -7.56 -24.77 0.94
CA SER A 57 -8.09 -24.58 2.29
C SER A 57 -7.01 -25.01 3.28
N VAL A 58 -6.71 -24.15 4.26
CA VAL A 58 -5.89 -24.51 5.41
C VAL A 58 -6.78 -24.46 6.64
N SER A 59 -7.01 -25.60 7.28
CA SER A 59 -7.82 -25.70 8.47
C SER A 59 -6.97 -25.91 9.72
N VAL A 60 -7.31 -25.20 10.80
CA VAL A 60 -6.75 -25.44 12.12
C VAL A 60 -7.83 -26.05 13.00
N THR A 61 -7.55 -27.24 13.57
CA THR A 61 -8.49 -27.92 14.48
C THR A 61 -8.51 -27.25 15.86
N GLU A 62 -9.52 -27.53 16.69
CA GLU A 62 -9.54 -27.06 18.09
C GLU A 62 -8.36 -27.58 18.92
N LEU A 63 -7.72 -28.67 18.48
CA LEU A 63 -6.50 -29.22 19.09
C LEU A 63 -5.21 -28.56 18.55
N GLY A 64 -5.32 -27.62 17.61
CA GLY A 64 -4.21 -26.90 17.01
C GLY A 64 -3.48 -27.64 15.89
N GLU A 65 -4.06 -28.70 15.34
CA GLU A 65 -3.51 -29.42 14.18
C GLU A 65 -3.85 -28.67 12.90
N VAL A 66 -2.90 -28.56 11.97
CA VAL A 66 -3.09 -27.85 10.70
C VAL A 66 -3.18 -28.84 9.55
N VAL A 67 -4.19 -28.68 8.70
CA VAL A 67 -4.41 -29.53 7.53
C VAL A 67 -4.56 -28.66 6.28
N ALA A 68 -3.82 -29.00 5.23
CA ALA A 68 -3.96 -28.40 3.90
C ALA A 68 -4.79 -29.30 3.00
N GLU A 69 -5.71 -28.70 2.25
CA GLU A 69 -6.57 -29.39 1.27
C GLU A 69 -6.65 -28.61 -0.04
N ASP A 70 -6.36 -29.29 -1.15
CA ASP A 70 -6.54 -28.76 -2.51
C ASP A 70 -8.03 -28.75 -2.88
N LEU A 71 -8.55 -27.58 -3.26
CA LEU A 71 -9.97 -27.36 -3.60
C LEU A 71 -10.27 -27.64 -5.09
N GLY A 72 -9.54 -28.57 -5.71
CA GLY A 72 -9.65 -28.89 -7.13
C GLY A 72 -8.96 -27.85 -8.01
N SER A 73 -7.80 -27.37 -7.58
CA SER A 73 -7.01 -26.38 -8.30
C SER A 73 -6.45 -26.90 -9.63
N ALA A 74 -6.20 -25.99 -10.58
CA ALA A 74 -5.72 -26.36 -11.91
C ALA A 74 -4.26 -26.83 -11.91
N ASN A 75 -3.44 -26.29 -11.01
CA ASN A 75 -1.99 -26.57 -10.93
C ASN A 75 -1.60 -27.42 -9.71
N GLY A 76 -2.59 -27.86 -8.93
CA GLY A 76 -2.39 -28.66 -7.72
C GLY A 76 -1.78 -27.86 -6.56
N VAL A 77 -1.95 -28.40 -5.36
CA VAL A 77 -1.21 -27.97 -4.17
C VAL A 77 0.01 -28.86 -3.97
N ARG A 78 1.14 -28.26 -3.59
CA ARG A 78 2.38 -28.97 -3.25
C ARG A 78 2.78 -28.68 -1.81
N ILE A 79 3.21 -29.68 -1.05
CA ILE A 79 3.84 -29.50 0.26
C ILE A 79 5.30 -29.93 0.12
N ASN A 80 6.25 -29.02 0.42
CA ASN A 80 7.68 -29.23 0.26
C ASN A 80 8.06 -29.77 -1.14
N GLY A 81 7.38 -29.26 -2.17
CA GLY A 81 7.58 -29.66 -3.57
C GLY A 81 6.82 -30.91 -4.00
N THR A 82 6.17 -31.65 -3.09
CA THR A 82 5.43 -32.87 -3.41
C THR A 82 3.93 -32.57 -3.54
N VAL A 83 3.31 -32.98 -4.65
CA VAL A 83 1.86 -32.79 -4.88
C VAL A 83 1.06 -33.61 -3.88
N ILE A 84 0.05 -32.98 -3.26
CA ILE A 84 -0.89 -33.67 -2.40
C ILE A 84 -2.10 -34.17 -3.19
N LEU A 85 -2.67 -35.30 -2.75
CA LEU A 85 -3.84 -35.93 -3.41
C LEU A 85 -5.11 -35.87 -2.54
N GLY A 86 -5.01 -35.29 -1.35
CA GLY A 86 -6.10 -35.15 -0.40
C GLY A 86 -5.67 -34.33 0.81
N PRO A 87 -6.55 -34.21 1.82
CA PRO A 87 -6.24 -33.52 3.06
C PRO A 87 -4.94 -34.04 3.68
N THR A 88 -3.97 -33.15 3.85
CA THR A 88 -2.61 -33.51 4.30
C THR A 88 -2.24 -32.67 5.51
N PRO A 89 -1.83 -33.28 6.64
CA PRO A 89 -1.38 -32.54 7.81
C PRO A 89 -0.09 -31.78 7.49
N LEU A 90 -0.01 -30.55 8.00
CA LEU A 90 1.17 -29.70 7.90
C LEU A 90 1.92 -29.65 9.24
N GLN A 91 3.23 -29.44 9.15
CA GLN A 91 4.12 -29.18 10.28
C GLN A 91 4.76 -27.79 10.18
N ASP A 92 5.31 -27.33 11.30
CA ASP A 92 6.07 -26.09 11.35
C ASP A 92 7.25 -26.10 10.37
N GLY A 93 7.37 -25.04 9.57
CA GLY A 93 8.34 -24.87 8.51
C GLY A 93 7.94 -25.49 7.16
N ASP A 94 6.80 -26.20 7.07
CA ASP A 94 6.35 -26.76 5.79
C ASP A 94 6.00 -25.67 4.79
N VAL A 95 6.45 -25.83 3.55
CA VAL A 95 6.21 -24.88 2.47
C VAL A 95 5.10 -25.41 1.55
N VAL A 96 3.98 -24.70 1.52
CA VAL A 96 2.86 -24.93 0.63
C VAL A 96 3.04 -24.15 -0.67
N GLY A 97 3.31 -24.88 -1.74
CA GLY A 97 3.40 -24.34 -3.10
C GLY A 97 2.04 -24.29 -3.79
N LEU A 98 1.71 -23.15 -4.36
CA LEU A 98 0.50 -22.89 -5.13
C LEU A 98 0.87 -22.35 -6.52
N GLY A 99 0.08 -22.71 -7.53
CA GLY A 99 0.28 -22.25 -8.90
C GLY A 99 1.68 -22.58 -9.42
N LEU A 100 2.38 -21.59 -9.98
CA LEU A 100 3.73 -21.77 -10.53
C LEU A 100 4.84 -21.25 -9.60
N ALA A 101 4.56 -20.19 -8.84
CA ALA A 101 5.61 -19.48 -8.10
C ALA A 101 5.25 -19.19 -6.64
N THR A 102 3.97 -19.25 -6.25
CA THR A 102 3.58 -18.94 -4.87
C THR A 102 4.04 -20.01 -3.89
N GLN A 103 4.64 -19.59 -2.79
CA GLN A 103 5.13 -20.46 -1.71
C GLN A 103 4.76 -19.84 -0.37
N LEU A 104 3.93 -20.53 0.40
CA LEU A 104 3.49 -20.11 1.73
C LEU A 104 4.10 -21.06 2.77
N GLU A 105 4.92 -20.55 3.68
CA GLU A 105 5.47 -21.35 4.78
C GLU A 105 4.51 -21.33 5.97
N LEU A 106 4.14 -22.50 6.48
CA LEU A 106 3.46 -22.61 7.76
C LEU A 106 4.47 -22.40 8.87
N THR A 107 4.21 -21.45 9.74
CA THR A 107 5.07 -21.15 10.87
C THR A 107 4.26 -21.19 12.16
N ARG A 108 4.80 -21.88 13.17
CA ARG A 108 4.24 -21.87 14.52
C ARG A 108 4.53 -20.55 15.21
N LEU A 109 3.46 -19.93 15.68
CA LEU A 109 3.40 -18.66 16.39
C LEU A 109 3.00 -18.91 17.87
N SER A 110 3.74 -19.73 18.62
CA SER A 110 3.42 -19.98 20.04
C SER A 110 3.87 -18.86 21.00
N GLY A 111 2.93 -18.26 21.74
CA GLY A 111 3.20 -17.34 22.85
C GLY A 111 3.70 -15.95 22.42
N SER A 112 4.68 -15.38 23.14
CA SER A 112 5.31 -14.08 22.83
C SER A 112 5.88 -13.96 21.41
N SER A 113 5.87 -15.04 20.62
CA SER A 113 6.23 -15.08 19.20
C SER A 113 5.23 -14.42 18.26
N TRP A 114 3.94 -14.26 18.62
CA TRP A 114 3.01 -13.43 17.82
C TRP A 114 3.48 -11.98 17.89
N ALA A 115 3.61 -11.46 19.11
CA ALA A 115 4.15 -10.14 19.35
C ALA A 115 5.54 -10.02 18.69
N GLN A 116 6.46 -10.97 18.87
CA GLN A 116 7.79 -10.88 18.28
C GLN A 116 7.83 -11.05 16.75
N GLY A 117 6.98 -11.89 16.15
CA GLY A 117 6.95 -12.14 14.70
C GLY A 117 6.24 -11.02 13.94
N VAL A 118 5.12 -10.53 14.48
CA VAL A 118 4.48 -9.29 14.04
C VAL A 118 5.39 -8.11 14.30
N GLU A 119 6.07 -8.04 15.45
CA GLU A 119 7.05 -6.99 15.74
C GLU A 119 8.25 -7.09 14.81
N HIS A 120 8.73 -8.29 14.43
CA HIS A 120 9.80 -8.43 13.45
C HIS A 120 9.35 -7.97 12.06
N MET A 121 8.12 -8.32 11.67
CA MET A 121 7.52 -7.87 10.41
C MET A 121 7.32 -6.36 10.42
N ARG A 122 6.75 -5.82 11.51
CA ARG A 122 6.55 -4.39 11.72
C ARG A 122 7.88 -3.66 11.77
N ALA A 123 8.87 -4.13 12.50
CA ALA A 123 10.19 -3.52 12.57
C ALA A 123 10.93 -3.54 11.22
N ARG A 124 10.62 -4.50 10.34
CA ARG A 124 11.16 -4.56 8.97
C ARG A 124 10.41 -3.71 7.96
N ASN A 125 9.09 -3.61 8.10
CA ASN A 125 8.21 -3.01 7.09
C ASN A 125 7.71 -1.62 7.49
N LEU A 126 7.82 -1.26 8.77
CA LEU A 126 7.48 0.07 9.28
C LEU A 126 8.73 0.93 9.42
N ASP A 127 8.51 2.22 9.27
CA ASP A 127 9.40 3.22 9.82
C ASP A 127 9.42 3.13 11.35
N ALA A 128 10.61 3.01 11.92
CA ALA A 128 10.82 2.76 13.34
C ALA A 128 10.37 3.94 14.23
N THR A 129 10.31 5.15 13.68
CA THR A 129 9.97 6.37 14.41
C THR A 129 8.47 6.65 14.34
N LEU A 130 7.86 6.48 13.17
CA LEU A 130 6.50 6.92 12.89
C LEU A 130 5.45 5.80 12.94
N GLY A 131 5.87 4.53 12.93
CA GLY A 131 4.96 3.39 12.96
C GLY A 131 4.04 3.29 11.74
N VAL A 132 4.43 3.91 10.63
CA VAL A 132 3.83 3.80 9.29
C VAL A 132 4.70 2.93 8.40
N TRP A 133 4.24 2.52 7.22
CA TRP A 133 5.07 1.71 6.31
C TRP A 133 6.36 2.45 5.91
N ASN A 134 7.45 1.73 5.71
CA ASN A 134 8.67 2.32 5.15
C ASN A 134 8.60 2.36 3.61
N ALA A 135 9.57 3.04 3.00
CA ALA A 135 9.65 3.18 1.55
C ALA A 135 9.71 1.83 0.81
N ASP A 136 10.58 0.92 1.27
CA ASP A 136 10.79 -0.39 0.64
C ASP A 136 9.48 -1.19 0.57
N PHE A 137 8.74 -1.27 1.68
CA PHE A 137 7.46 -1.99 1.70
C PHE A 137 6.36 -1.23 0.94
N PHE A 138 6.42 0.10 0.87
CA PHE A 138 5.42 0.88 0.14
C PHE A 138 5.50 0.64 -1.37
N ASP A 139 6.70 0.47 -1.94
CA ASP A 139 6.85 0.11 -3.35
C ASP A 139 6.20 -1.25 -3.65
N ASP A 140 6.39 -2.24 -2.79
CA ASP A 140 5.71 -3.55 -2.88
C ASP A 140 4.18 -3.41 -2.85
N LEU A 141 3.65 -2.52 -1.99
CA LEU A 141 2.21 -2.21 -1.92
C LEU A 141 1.69 -1.57 -3.23
N LEU A 142 2.47 -0.69 -3.86
CA LEU A 142 2.09 -0.05 -5.12
C LEU A 142 2.07 -1.04 -6.29
N ASP A 143 3.09 -1.89 -6.40
CA ASP A 143 3.10 -2.97 -7.40
C ASP A 143 1.88 -3.88 -7.20
N THR A 144 1.61 -4.19 -5.94
CA THR A 144 0.40 -4.88 -5.51
C THR A 144 -0.88 -4.18 -5.99
N GLY A 145 -1.01 -2.87 -5.80
CA GLY A 145 -2.17 -2.11 -6.27
C GLY A 145 -2.35 -2.17 -7.78
N ILE A 146 -1.27 -2.00 -8.54
CA ILE A 146 -1.28 -1.98 -10.02
C ILE A 146 -1.75 -3.32 -10.57
N GLN A 147 -1.27 -4.42 -9.99
CA GLN A 147 -1.69 -5.76 -10.36
C GLN A 147 -3.19 -5.98 -10.07
N ARG A 148 -3.70 -5.56 -8.90
CA ARG A 148 -5.14 -5.66 -8.58
C ARG A 148 -5.98 -4.89 -9.59
N LYS A 149 -5.60 -3.65 -9.88
CA LYS A 149 -6.24 -2.83 -10.91
C LYS A 149 -6.25 -3.54 -12.27
N THR A 150 -5.16 -4.22 -12.63
CA THR A 150 -5.05 -4.95 -13.91
C THR A 150 -5.97 -6.18 -13.96
N ILE A 151 -6.08 -6.93 -12.87
CA ILE A 151 -6.85 -8.18 -12.81
C ILE A 151 -8.36 -7.91 -12.68
N ILE A 152 -8.77 -7.02 -11.78
CA ILE A 152 -10.18 -6.81 -11.41
C ILE A 152 -10.73 -5.44 -11.83
N GLY A 153 -9.93 -4.58 -12.46
CA GLY A 153 -10.36 -3.25 -12.91
C GLY A 153 -10.54 -2.23 -11.79
N ASP A 154 -10.05 -2.53 -10.59
CA ASP A 154 -10.26 -1.75 -9.37
C ASP A 154 -9.22 -0.63 -9.25
N PRO A 155 -9.60 0.66 -9.46
CA PRO A 155 -8.64 1.76 -9.46
C PRO A 155 -8.22 2.14 -8.04
N PHE A 156 -7.04 2.74 -7.93
CA PHE A 156 -6.58 3.36 -6.69
C PHE A 156 -5.81 4.64 -7.00
N CYS A 157 -5.63 5.49 -5.99
CA CYS A 157 -4.84 6.71 -6.12
C CYS A 157 -3.59 6.66 -5.24
N LEU A 158 -2.51 7.25 -5.73
CA LEU A 158 -1.31 7.58 -4.97
C LEU A 158 -1.33 9.09 -4.67
N LEU A 159 -1.29 9.43 -3.38
CA LEU A 159 -1.09 10.79 -2.89
C LEU A 159 0.30 10.88 -2.26
N LEU A 160 1.12 11.79 -2.75
CA LEU A 160 2.36 12.20 -2.11
C LEU A 160 2.11 13.48 -1.31
N ALA A 161 2.55 13.52 -0.07
CA ALA A 161 2.40 14.68 0.80
C ALA A 161 3.77 15.05 1.40
N ARG A 162 4.27 16.25 1.07
CA ARG A 162 5.57 16.75 1.53
C ARG A 162 5.40 17.83 2.58
N MET A 163 6.09 17.67 3.70
CA MET A 163 6.27 18.68 4.73
C MET A 163 7.14 19.82 4.17
N GLU A 164 6.57 21.00 4.09
CA GLU A 164 7.31 22.19 3.70
C GLU A 164 8.20 22.68 4.85
N GLY A 165 9.43 23.11 4.52
CA GLY A 165 10.41 23.54 5.52
C GLY A 165 11.05 22.40 6.32
N TYR A 166 10.96 21.15 5.83
CA TYR A 166 11.48 19.99 6.54
C TYR A 166 12.99 20.06 6.79
N ALA A 167 13.79 20.49 5.80
CA ALA A 167 15.23 20.56 5.93
C ALA A 167 15.66 21.54 7.05
N GLU A 168 15.02 22.71 7.12
CA GLU A 168 15.25 23.68 8.18
C GLU A 168 14.77 23.17 9.54
N LEU A 169 13.62 22.49 9.58
CA LEU A 169 13.09 21.88 10.80
C LEU A 169 14.02 20.79 11.34
N ALA A 170 14.51 19.92 10.46
CA ALA A 170 15.45 18.85 10.77
C ALA A 170 16.78 19.41 11.27
N ALA A 171 17.34 20.41 10.59
CA ALA A 171 18.61 21.05 10.99
C ALA A 171 18.54 21.73 12.36
N ARG A 172 17.36 22.22 12.77
CA ARG A 172 17.15 22.92 14.06
C ARG A 172 16.82 21.98 15.22
N SER A 173 16.57 20.71 14.97
CA SER A 173 16.00 19.79 15.96
C SER A 173 17.00 18.68 16.32
N ALA A 174 17.91 18.99 17.24
CA ALA A 174 18.88 18.02 17.75
C ALA A 174 18.28 16.94 18.69
N ASP A 175 17.05 17.16 19.20
CA ASP A 175 16.49 16.41 20.34
C ASP A 175 15.22 15.58 20.02
N GLY A 176 14.99 15.19 18.76
CA GLY A 176 13.83 14.35 18.40
C GLY A 176 12.49 15.09 18.20
N ARG A 177 12.47 16.42 18.34
CA ARG A 177 11.27 17.27 18.09
C ARG A 177 10.67 17.14 16.68
N VAL A 178 11.47 16.73 15.69
CA VAL A 178 10.98 16.49 14.32
C VAL A 178 10.01 15.31 14.27
N ALA A 179 10.28 14.26 15.05
CA ALA A 179 9.42 13.07 15.08
C ALA A 179 8.00 13.38 15.58
N ASP A 180 7.86 14.26 16.58
CA ASP A 180 6.54 14.70 17.07
C ASP A 180 5.74 15.43 15.98
N VAL A 181 6.43 16.23 15.17
CA VAL A 181 5.84 16.96 14.05
C VAL A 181 5.46 16.01 12.91
N GLU A 182 6.31 15.04 12.60
CA GLU A 182 6.05 13.98 11.62
C GLU A 182 4.84 13.12 12.05
N LEU A 183 4.78 12.69 13.32
CA LEU A 183 3.64 11.97 13.91
C LEU A 183 2.35 12.80 13.84
N THR A 184 2.45 14.12 14.07
CA THR A 184 1.31 15.03 13.90
C THR A 184 0.81 15.04 12.45
N CYS A 185 1.72 15.00 11.47
CA CYS A 185 1.36 14.88 10.05
C CYS A 185 0.70 13.54 9.74
N VAL A 186 1.22 12.43 10.24
CA VAL A 186 0.60 11.09 10.10
C VAL A 186 -0.82 11.08 10.67
N ALA A 187 -1.02 11.63 11.87
CA ALA A 187 -2.34 11.71 12.51
C ALA A 187 -3.32 12.54 11.67
N ARG A 188 -2.88 13.67 11.13
CA ARG A 188 -3.69 14.52 10.23
C ARG A 188 -4.06 13.79 8.95
N ILE A 189 -3.09 13.14 8.30
CA ILE A 189 -3.30 12.33 7.09
C ILE A 189 -4.37 11.26 7.35
N ARG A 190 -4.21 10.44 8.39
CA ARG A 190 -5.16 9.36 8.72
C ARG A 190 -6.56 9.90 9.03
N ARG A 191 -6.63 10.97 9.82
CA ARG A 191 -7.90 11.57 10.24
C ARG A 191 -8.67 12.17 9.07
N HIS A 192 -8.02 13.00 8.26
CA HIS A 192 -8.70 13.83 7.27
C HIS A 192 -8.85 13.15 5.91
N LEU A 193 -8.06 12.12 5.60
CA LEU A 193 -8.31 11.29 4.42
C LEU A 193 -9.39 10.21 4.66
N SER A 194 -9.86 10.01 5.90
CA SER A 194 -10.87 9.00 6.26
C SER A 194 -10.50 7.60 5.75
N PHE A 195 -9.42 7.02 6.29
CA PHE A 195 -8.85 5.74 5.85
C PHE A 195 -9.88 4.61 5.82
N GLN A 196 -9.88 3.86 4.71
CA GLN A 196 -10.69 2.67 4.48
C GLN A 196 -9.83 1.40 4.60
N LYS A 197 -10.48 0.23 4.63
CA LYS A 197 -9.78 -1.05 4.65
C LYS A 197 -8.94 -1.18 3.37
N GLY A 198 -7.62 -1.31 3.53
CA GLY A 198 -6.66 -1.42 2.43
C GLY A 198 -5.85 -0.15 2.18
N ASP A 199 -6.28 1.01 2.72
CA ASP A 199 -5.49 2.23 2.61
C ASP A 199 -4.21 2.15 3.42
N ALA A 200 -3.17 2.78 2.91
CA ALA A 200 -1.83 2.72 3.48
C ALA A 200 -1.21 4.11 3.53
N VAL A 201 -0.45 4.37 4.59
CA VAL A 201 0.45 5.51 4.70
C VAL A 201 1.86 5.00 4.93
N ALA A 202 2.82 5.62 4.26
CA ALA A 202 4.24 5.31 4.36
C ALA A 202 5.05 6.58 4.56
N TRP A 203 6.19 6.42 5.23
CA TRP A 203 7.26 7.39 5.29
C TRP A 203 8.28 7.07 4.20
N LEU A 204 8.47 8.00 3.28
CA LEU A 204 9.39 7.86 2.15
C LEU A 204 10.73 8.56 2.40
N GLY A 205 10.90 9.18 3.57
CA GLY A 205 12.09 9.97 3.93
C GLY A 205 11.96 11.45 3.57
N ASP A 206 12.84 12.27 4.16
CA ASP A 206 13.00 13.69 3.83
C ASP A 206 11.70 14.53 3.84
N GLY A 207 10.84 14.29 4.84
CA GLY A 207 9.58 15.00 4.98
C GLY A 207 8.49 14.54 4.01
N LEU A 208 8.69 13.45 3.26
CA LEU A 208 7.76 12.94 2.25
C LEU A 208 6.98 11.73 2.78
N PHE A 209 5.65 11.83 2.68
CA PHE A 209 4.72 10.73 2.93
C PHE A 209 4.14 10.21 1.62
N GLY A 210 4.06 8.88 1.51
CA GLY A 210 3.30 8.19 0.47
C GLY A 210 1.97 7.70 1.04
N VAL A 211 0.87 7.94 0.33
CA VAL A 211 -0.45 7.45 0.74
C VAL A 211 -1.12 6.74 -0.42
N MET A 212 -1.50 5.49 -0.21
CA MET A 212 -2.26 4.69 -1.16
C MET A 212 -3.73 4.70 -0.74
N LEU A 213 -4.58 5.27 -1.60
CA LEU A 213 -6.03 5.32 -1.43
C LEU A 213 -6.66 4.24 -2.33
N THR A 214 -6.96 3.10 -1.72
CA THR A 214 -7.52 1.93 -2.39
C THR A 214 -8.97 2.17 -2.83
N HIS A 215 -9.40 1.46 -3.88
CA HIS A 215 -10.79 1.52 -4.36
C HIS A 215 -11.25 2.95 -4.72
N ASN A 216 -10.34 3.79 -5.23
CA ASN A 216 -10.62 5.18 -5.53
C ASN A 216 -10.19 5.55 -6.95
N ASN A 217 -11.15 6.08 -7.71
CA ASN A 217 -10.85 6.85 -8.91
C ASN A 217 -10.31 8.25 -8.55
N ILE A 218 -9.84 9.00 -9.55
CA ILE A 218 -9.24 10.32 -9.33
C ILE A 218 -10.18 11.31 -8.60
N ARG A 219 -11.49 11.28 -8.89
CA ARG A 219 -12.47 12.20 -8.31
C ARG A 219 -12.63 11.94 -6.81
N GLN A 220 -12.75 10.67 -6.44
CA GLN A 220 -12.84 10.25 -5.04
C GLN A 220 -11.53 10.51 -4.29
N GLY A 221 -10.38 10.19 -4.90
CA GLY A 221 -9.07 10.49 -4.34
C GLY A 221 -8.87 11.98 -4.09
N LEU A 222 -9.29 12.82 -5.05
CA LEU A 222 -9.20 14.28 -4.95
C LEU A 222 -10.10 14.81 -3.84
N GLN A 223 -11.34 14.33 -3.72
CA GLN A 223 -12.25 14.73 -2.65
C GLN A 223 -11.67 14.44 -1.26
N ARG A 224 -11.03 13.26 -1.10
CA ARG A 224 -10.36 12.87 0.15
C ARG A 224 -9.16 13.77 0.43
N ALA A 225 -8.30 13.99 -0.58
CA ALA A 225 -7.13 14.86 -0.45
C ALA A 225 -7.49 16.35 -0.17
N GLU A 226 -8.56 16.85 -0.76
CA GLU A 226 -9.11 18.19 -0.48
C GLU A 226 -9.55 18.33 0.98
N SER A 227 -10.09 17.27 1.58
CA SER A 227 -10.47 17.27 3.00
C SER A 227 -9.27 17.46 3.93
N LEU A 228 -8.10 16.90 3.58
CA LEU A 228 -6.84 17.15 4.28
C LEU A 228 -6.32 18.57 4.05
N ARG A 229 -6.46 19.09 2.81
CA ARG A 229 -6.07 20.47 2.47
C ARG A 229 -6.92 21.51 3.21
N ASP A 230 -8.22 21.30 3.31
CA ASP A 230 -9.12 22.25 3.98
C ASP A 230 -8.85 22.29 5.49
N ALA A 231 -8.56 21.13 6.09
CA ALA A 231 -8.16 21.04 7.49
C ALA A 231 -6.89 21.84 7.80
N GLN A 232 -5.88 21.82 6.94
CA GLN A 232 -4.65 22.61 7.15
C GLN A 232 -4.86 24.12 6.98
N GLN A 233 -5.75 24.54 6.07
CA GLN A 233 -6.08 25.96 5.90
C GLN A 233 -6.76 26.53 7.14
N LEU A 234 -7.72 25.78 7.71
CA LEU A 234 -8.39 26.17 8.96
C LEU A 234 -7.42 26.29 10.14
N MET A 235 -6.46 25.36 10.25
CA MET A 235 -5.44 25.40 11.30
C MET A 235 -4.49 26.61 11.15
N THR A 236 -4.08 26.91 9.92
CA THR A 236 -3.21 28.07 9.64
C THR A 236 -3.89 29.37 10.06
N GLN A 237 -5.17 29.54 9.72
CA GLN A 237 -5.97 30.72 10.10
C GLN A 237 -6.16 30.83 11.62
N ASN A 238 -6.33 29.72 12.33
CA ASN A 238 -6.52 29.71 13.78
C ASN A 238 -5.20 29.88 14.56
N SER A 239 -4.05 29.56 13.97
CA SER A 239 -2.75 29.76 14.62
C SER A 239 -2.30 31.22 14.58
N GLU A 240 -2.74 32.02 13.61
CA GLU A 240 -2.52 33.48 13.64
C GLU A 240 -3.16 34.17 14.86
N THR A 241 -4.09 33.50 15.55
CA THR A 241 -4.74 33.98 16.77
C THR A 241 -4.24 33.33 18.07
N SER A 242 -3.31 32.37 18.01
CA SER A 242 -2.80 31.61 19.18
C SER A 242 -1.26 31.59 19.21
N ASP A 243 -0.65 31.61 20.40
CA ASP A 243 0.81 31.51 20.58
C ASP A 243 1.38 30.09 20.30
N GLU A 244 0.55 29.13 19.85
CA GLU A 244 0.99 27.78 19.47
C GLU A 244 1.59 27.73 18.06
N ILE A 245 2.68 26.96 17.91
CA ILE A 245 3.34 26.70 16.63
C ILE A 245 2.40 25.87 15.75
N ALA A 246 1.91 26.44 14.64
CA ALA A 246 1.12 25.71 13.65
C ALA A 246 1.88 24.46 13.16
N PRO A 247 1.18 23.33 12.97
CA PRO A 247 1.79 22.17 12.32
C PRO A 247 2.18 22.55 10.87
N PRO A 248 3.25 21.96 10.31
CA PRO A 248 3.73 22.33 8.99
C PRO A 248 2.68 22.06 7.91
N GLN A 249 2.73 22.88 6.87
CA GLN A 249 1.89 22.70 5.70
C GLN A 249 2.38 21.52 4.86
N LEU A 250 1.43 20.82 4.25
CA LEU A 250 1.70 19.70 3.34
C LEU A 250 1.41 20.15 1.91
N ALA A 251 2.45 20.23 1.09
CA ALA A 251 2.30 20.24 -0.37
C ALA A 251 1.91 18.84 -0.82
N MET A 252 0.96 18.72 -1.75
CA MET A 252 0.40 17.43 -2.11
C MET A 252 0.30 17.23 -3.63
N GLY A 253 0.70 16.05 -4.09
CA GLY A 253 0.57 15.59 -5.47
C GLY A 253 -0.22 14.29 -5.53
N LEU A 254 -1.32 14.28 -6.29
CA LEU A 254 -2.20 13.12 -6.45
C LEU A 254 -2.11 12.55 -7.87
N ALA A 255 -2.01 11.23 -8.00
CA ALA A 255 -2.15 10.54 -9.28
C ALA A 255 -3.06 9.32 -9.14
N ALA A 256 -3.90 9.08 -10.14
CA ALA A 256 -4.71 7.86 -10.21
C ALA A 256 -3.97 6.78 -11.00
N CYS A 257 -3.98 5.55 -10.47
CA CYS A 257 -3.57 4.38 -11.22
C CYS A 257 -4.69 4.00 -12.21
N ARG A 258 -4.51 4.39 -13.47
CA ARG A 258 -5.43 4.10 -14.59
C ARG A 258 -4.91 2.96 -15.46
N GLN A 259 -5.59 2.67 -16.56
CA GLN A 259 -5.23 1.57 -17.46
C GLN A 259 -3.78 1.68 -17.99
N GLN A 260 -3.29 2.90 -18.29
CA GLN A 260 -1.94 3.09 -18.84
C GLN A 260 -0.81 2.82 -17.83
N VAL A 261 -1.08 2.93 -16.52
CA VAL A 261 -0.04 2.78 -15.49
C VAL A 261 0.26 1.31 -15.29
N THR A 262 1.47 0.87 -15.67
CA THR A 262 1.86 -0.55 -15.60
C THR A 262 2.96 -0.85 -14.59
N ALA A 263 3.62 0.18 -14.07
CA ALA A 263 4.72 0.05 -13.13
C ALA A 263 4.64 1.09 -11.99
N PRO A 264 5.09 0.76 -10.76
CA PRO A 264 5.08 1.69 -9.62
C PRO A 264 5.81 3.00 -9.90
N GLU A 265 6.94 2.95 -10.62
CA GLU A 265 7.77 4.11 -10.93
C GLU A 265 7.02 5.13 -11.79
N GLU A 266 6.16 4.64 -12.69
CA GLU A 266 5.32 5.49 -13.53
C GLU A 266 4.27 6.22 -12.69
N LEU A 267 3.60 5.52 -11.77
CA LEU A 267 2.62 6.13 -10.87
C LEU A 267 3.27 7.14 -9.93
N MET A 268 4.42 6.78 -9.36
CA MET A 268 5.22 7.62 -8.48
C MET A 268 5.68 8.89 -9.22
N GLY A 269 6.19 8.75 -10.44
CA GLY A 269 6.61 9.88 -11.28
C GLY A 269 5.47 10.86 -11.57
N ARG A 270 4.28 10.34 -11.89
CA ARG A 270 3.07 11.17 -12.10
C ARG A 270 2.68 11.94 -10.84
N ALA A 271 2.66 11.28 -9.68
CA ALA A 271 2.34 11.92 -8.41
C ALA A 271 3.41 12.94 -7.99
N MET A 272 4.68 12.64 -8.24
CA MET A 272 5.81 13.54 -7.95
C MET A 272 5.75 14.80 -8.82
N GLN A 273 5.44 14.68 -10.11
CA GLN A 273 5.28 15.84 -10.99
C GLN A 273 4.16 16.77 -10.50
N ALA A 274 3.03 16.20 -10.04
CA ALA A 274 1.96 16.98 -9.45
C ALA A 274 2.41 17.67 -8.15
N LEU A 275 3.14 16.96 -7.28
CA LEU A 275 3.68 17.50 -6.04
C LEU A 275 4.64 18.67 -6.28
N GLU A 276 5.59 18.51 -7.20
CA GLU A 276 6.54 19.56 -7.57
C GLU A 276 5.83 20.82 -8.06
N GLN A 277 4.76 20.66 -8.83
CA GLN A 277 3.96 21.81 -9.26
C GLN A 277 3.20 22.44 -8.10
N ALA A 278 2.66 21.65 -7.16
CA ALA A 278 2.02 22.19 -5.97
C ALA A 278 2.99 23.09 -5.20
N GLN A 279 4.24 22.64 -5.01
CA GLN A 279 5.30 23.41 -4.34
C GLN A 279 5.71 24.67 -5.11
N LYS A 280 5.72 24.62 -6.45
CA LYS A 280 6.01 25.81 -7.29
C LYS A 280 4.90 26.85 -7.23
N ASP A 281 3.64 26.41 -7.15
CA ASP A 281 2.47 27.28 -7.15
C ASP A 281 2.25 27.99 -5.80
N GLY A 282 2.80 27.45 -4.71
CA GLY A 282 2.71 28.04 -3.38
C GLY A 282 2.70 27.02 -2.26
N HIS A 283 2.38 27.49 -1.06
CA HIS A 283 2.45 26.70 0.17
C HIS A 283 1.16 25.91 0.43
N GLY A 284 1.30 24.64 0.85
CA GLY A 284 0.17 23.82 1.31
C GLY A 284 -0.86 23.51 0.22
N LEU A 285 -0.45 23.53 -1.04
CA LEU A 285 -1.35 23.29 -2.17
C LEU A 285 -1.48 21.81 -2.49
N LEU A 286 -2.62 21.46 -3.10
CA LEU A 286 -2.87 20.17 -3.72
C LEU A 286 -2.90 20.34 -5.24
N ARG A 287 -2.21 19.45 -5.95
CA ARG A 287 -2.31 19.27 -7.40
C ARG A 287 -2.52 17.80 -7.72
N TYR A 288 -3.06 17.53 -8.90
CA TYR A 288 -3.23 16.18 -9.39
C TYR A 288 -2.72 16.06 -10.82
N TYR A 289 -2.27 14.86 -11.18
CA TYR A 289 -1.79 14.53 -12.52
C TYR A 289 -2.95 14.15 -13.44
N TYR A 290 -2.97 14.68 -14.66
CA TYR A 290 -3.93 14.35 -15.71
C TYR A 290 -3.26 14.22 -17.09
N GLU A 291 -3.68 13.22 -17.87
CA GLU A 291 -2.92 12.74 -19.03
C GLU A 291 -3.40 13.31 -20.39
N GLN A 292 -4.65 13.76 -20.54
CA GLN A 292 -5.07 14.40 -21.79
C GLN A 292 -4.73 15.88 -21.77
N GLY A 293 -3.72 16.25 -22.58
CA GLY A 293 -3.30 17.64 -22.79
C GLY A 293 -2.27 18.17 -21.80
N ALA A 294 -1.30 17.35 -21.37
CA ALA A 294 -0.05 17.75 -20.70
C ALA A 294 -0.17 18.93 -19.72
N GLY A 295 -1.13 18.86 -18.79
CA GLY A 295 -1.46 19.96 -17.90
C GLY A 295 -1.64 19.53 -16.45
N ILE A 296 -1.09 20.33 -15.53
CA ILE A 296 -1.33 20.21 -14.10
C ILE A 296 -2.43 21.21 -13.76
N TYR A 297 -3.62 20.72 -13.42
CA TYR A 297 -4.78 21.60 -13.22
C TYR A 297 -4.76 22.20 -11.81
N PRO A 298 -4.97 23.53 -11.67
CA PRO A 298 -5.27 24.10 -10.38
C PRO A 298 -6.68 23.63 -9.97
N LYS A 299 -6.89 23.60 -8.65
CA LYS A 299 -8.15 23.48 -7.91
C LYS A 299 -9.43 23.53 -8.78
N LEU A 300 -10.35 22.56 -8.58
CA LEU A 300 -11.65 22.47 -9.27
C LEU A 300 -12.58 23.66 -8.88
N ASP A 301 -12.28 24.85 -9.38
CA ASP A 301 -13.14 26.02 -9.24
C ASP A 301 -13.96 26.19 -10.54
N GLY A 302 -15.08 25.45 -10.65
CA GLY A 302 -16.17 25.71 -11.60
C GLY A 302 -15.89 25.39 -13.08
N GLU A 303 -16.78 24.56 -13.66
CA GLU A 303 -16.78 23.97 -15.01
C GLU A 303 -15.88 22.73 -15.18
N ASP A 304 -16.55 21.59 -15.41
CA ASP A 304 -16.05 20.22 -15.28
C ASP A 304 -15.43 19.70 -16.61
N PRO A 305 -14.10 19.49 -16.69
CA PRO A 305 -13.50 18.80 -17.85
C PRO A 305 -13.72 17.28 -17.81
N LEU A 306 -14.29 16.72 -16.73
CA LEU A 306 -14.61 15.29 -16.59
C LEU A 306 -15.99 14.93 -17.19
N CYS A 307 -16.64 15.85 -17.91
CA CYS A 307 -17.94 15.60 -18.53
C CYS A 307 -17.87 14.79 -19.84
N CYS A 308 -16.67 14.38 -20.29
CA CYS A 308 -16.53 13.47 -21.42
C CYS A 308 -16.69 12.02 -20.96
N GLU A 309 -17.90 11.53 -21.18
CA GLU A 309 -18.45 10.21 -20.98
C GLU A 309 -17.45 9.05 -21.05
N ASP A 310 -17.48 8.26 -19.98
CA ASP A 310 -17.07 6.86 -19.92
C ASP A 310 -18.07 6.04 -20.76
N SER A 311 -18.07 6.23 -22.09
CA SER A 311 -18.84 5.40 -23.00
C SER A 311 -18.12 5.23 -24.34
N THR A 312 -17.84 3.96 -24.65
CA THR A 312 -17.29 3.42 -25.91
C THR A 312 -15.78 3.53 -26.15
N LEU A 313 -15.14 2.35 -26.22
CA LEU A 313 -14.18 1.88 -27.25
C LEU A 313 -13.46 0.64 -26.68
N ARG A 314 -14.04 -0.56 -26.79
CA ARG A 314 -13.75 -1.56 -27.84
C ARG A 314 -12.30 -1.53 -28.33
N ALA A 315 -11.64 -2.66 -28.13
CA ALA A 315 -10.34 -3.05 -28.65
C ALA A 315 -10.09 -2.65 -30.11
N SER A 316 -8.87 -2.19 -30.39
CA SER A 316 -8.14 -2.55 -31.60
C SER A 316 -6.64 -2.34 -31.37
N ASP A 317 -5.88 -3.35 -31.76
CA ASP A 317 -4.43 -3.49 -31.73
C ASP A 317 -3.66 -2.27 -32.28
N ALA A 318 -2.50 -1.96 -31.69
CA ALA A 318 -1.27 -1.61 -32.42
C ALA A 318 -0.04 -1.46 -31.50
N GLU A 319 0.85 -2.44 -31.62
CA GLU A 319 2.33 -2.31 -31.66
C GLU A 319 3.10 -1.80 -30.43
N ILE A 320 3.56 -2.79 -29.67
CA ILE A 320 4.77 -2.78 -28.85
C ILE A 320 5.99 -2.41 -29.72
N LYS A 321 6.74 -1.38 -29.31
CA LYS A 321 8.19 -1.31 -29.60
C LYS A 321 8.97 -1.16 -28.30
N ALA A 322 9.67 -2.24 -27.97
CA ALA A 322 10.69 -2.35 -26.94
C ALA A 322 11.84 -1.35 -27.21
N GLY A 323 12.36 -0.72 -26.15
CA GLY A 323 13.52 0.13 -26.28
C GLY A 323 14.04 0.68 -24.94
N GLN A 324 14.97 -0.06 -24.34
CA GLN A 324 15.98 0.37 -23.36
C GLN A 324 15.51 0.83 -21.96
N ARG A 325 15.82 -0.02 -20.97
CA ARG A 325 15.87 0.30 -19.54
C ARG A 325 16.91 1.41 -19.28
N PRO A 326 16.58 2.52 -18.59
CA PRO A 326 17.58 3.35 -17.98
C PRO A 326 18.07 2.68 -16.68
N VAL A 327 19.36 2.36 -16.63
CA VAL A 327 20.05 1.96 -15.40
C VAL A 327 20.38 3.24 -14.64
N PHE A 328 19.69 3.51 -13.52
CA PHE A 328 20.09 4.59 -12.63
C PHE A 328 21.36 4.18 -11.89
N ARG A 329 22.50 4.76 -12.29
CA ARG A 329 23.73 4.71 -11.50
C ARG A 329 23.62 5.72 -10.35
N LYS A 330 23.72 5.23 -9.12
CA LYS A 330 24.17 6.01 -7.97
C LYS A 330 25.61 6.44 -8.26
N GLU A 331 25.89 7.74 -8.35
CA GLU A 331 27.12 8.43 -7.90
C GLU A 331 27.22 9.86 -8.47
N GLN A 332 27.81 10.74 -7.66
CA GLN A 332 28.32 12.10 -7.93
C GLN A 332 27.35 13.30 -7.71
N PHE A 333 27.26 13.71 -6.44
CA PHE A 333 27.35 15.13 -6.08
C PHE A 333 28.70 15.33 -5.38
N GLU A 334 29.71 15.82 -6.10
CA GLU A 334 30.88 16.47 -5.51
C GLU A 334 30.68 17.97 -5.58
N ILE A 335 31.03 18.62 -4.47
CA ILE A 335 30.93 20.04 -4.19
C ILE A 335 32.18 20.72 -4.75
N GLU A 336 32.01 21.80 -5.51
CA GLU A 336 32.97 22.92 -5.56
C GLU A 336 32.29 24.18 -5.02
#